data_AF-B7QA89-F1
#
_entry.id   AF-B7QA89-F1
#
_cell.length_a   1.000
_cell.length_b   1.000
_cell.length_c   1.000
_cell.angle_alpha   90.00
_cell.angle_beta   90.00
_cell.angle_gamma   90.00
#
_symmetry.space_group_name_H-M   'P 1'
#
loop_
_entity.id
_entity.type
_entity.pdbx_description
1 polymer ?
#
loop_
_entity_poly.entity_id
_entity_poly.type
_entity_poly.pdbx_seq_one_letter_code
_entity_poly.pdbx_strand_id
1 'polypeptide(L)'
;MASKSNAAYGASIKDSNDFLDHVLLQKMPALVRRTAKLYPNATIGEFKFTRIPITVNVVDTVGRFEAMSSGRLTKVRTFHIDKIRFNTQYDKQLNLNAARRSKFIEEVEKKVNHELYTLLYNDYLQLLNEAVAAAHFPRL
;
A
#
# COMPACT_ATOMS: atom_id res chain seq x y z
N MET A 1 -29.34 -46.41 -9.78
CA MET A 1 -29.02 -45.11 -10.39
C MET A 1 -28.48 -44.20 -9.29
N ALA A 2 -27.16 -44.02 -9.21
CA ALA A 2 -26.55 -43.11 -8.24
C ALA A 2 -26.34 -41.75 -8.93
N SER A 3 -27.00 -40.71 -8.40
CA SER A 3 -26.82 -39.32 -8.82
C SER A 3 -25.38 -38.91 -8.47
N LYS A 4 -24.58 -38.61 -9.50
CA LYS A 4 -23.29 -37.93 -9.32
C LYS A 4 -23.58 -36.51 -8.85
N SER A 5 -23.11 -36.17 -7.64
CA SER A 5 -23.10 -34.80 -7.16
C SER A 5 -22.24 -33.94 -8.11
N ASN A 6 -22.86 -32.95 -8.75
CA ASN A 6 -22.13 -31.85 -9.37
C ASN A 6 -21.43 -31.07 -8.25
N ALA A 7 -20.16 -31.38 -8.02
CA ALA A 7 -19.30 -30.51 -7.24
C ALA A 7 -19.16 -29.19 -8.01
N ALA A 8 -19.69 -28.12 -7.43
CA ALA A 8 -19.45 -26.78 -7.91
C ALA A 8 -17.94 -26.56 -8.00
N TYR A 9 -17.43 -26.32 -9.21
CA TYR A 9 -16.11 -25.75 -9.39
C TYR A 9 -16.15 -24.38 -8.71
N GLY A 10 -15.24 -24.19 -7.77
CA GLY A 10 -15.04 -22.93 -7.07
C GLY A 10 -13.54 -22.83 -6.83
N ALA A 11 -12.97 -21.67 -7.15
CA ALA A 11 -11.56 -21.40 -6.94
C ALA A 11 -11.13 -21.80 -5.51
N SER A 12 -9.99 -22.48 -5.39
CA SER A 12 -9.47 -22.90 -4.10
C SER A 12 -8.75 -21.75 -3.38
N ILE A 13 -8.54 -21.92 -2.06
CA ILE A 13 -7.67 -21.01 -1.28
C ILE A 13 -6.27 -20.95 -1.90
N LYS A 14 -5.77 -22.09 -2.41
CA LYS A 14 -4.47 -22.13 -3.08
C LYS A 14 -4.45 -21.26 -4.33
N ASP A 15 -5.45 -21.35 -5.19
CA ASP A 15 -5.52 -20.54 -6.41
C ASP A 15 -5.58 -19.04 -6.09
N SER A 16 -6.26 -18.70 -4.99
CA SER A 16 -6.37 -17.31 -4.51
C SER A 16 -5.04 -16.78 -3.99
N ASN A 17 -4.29 -17.60 -3.24
CA ASN A 17 -2.95 -17.26 -2.77
C ASN A 17 -1.96 -17.13 -3.94
N ASP A 18 -1.96 -18.08 -4.88
CA ASP A 18 -1.10 -18.03 -6.07
C ASP A 18 -1.37 -16.75 -6.89
N PHE A 19 -2.65 -16.35 -7.01
CA PHE A 19 -3.04 -15.09 -7.64
C PHE A 19 -2.47 -13.87 -6.90
N LEU A 20 -2.65 -13.80 -5.58
CA LEU A 20 -2.16 -12.69 -4.77
C LEU A 20 -0.64 -12.57 -4.82
N ASP A 21 0.08 -13.70 -4.75
CA ASP A 21 1.54 -13.74 -4.84
C ASP A 21 2.00 -13.22 -6.20
N HIS A 22 1.33 -13.61 -7.28
CA HIS A 22 1.66 -13.10 -8.61
C HIS A 22 1.44 -11.57 -8.73
N VAL A 23 0.33 -11.05 -8.17
CA VAL A 23 0.06 -9.60 -8.15
C VAL A 23 1.11 -8.86 -7.32
N LEU A 24 1.33 -9.28 -6.07
CA LEU A 24 2.09 -8.52 -5.09
C LEU A 24 3.60 -8.74 -5.18
N LEU A 25 4.05 -9.94 -5.56
CA LEU A 25 5.48 -10.28 -5.58
C LEU A 25 6.09 -10.15 -6.97
N GLN A 26 5.29 -10.18 -8.03
CA GLN A 26 5.79 -10.10 -9.41
C GLN A 26 5.34 -8.84 -10.14
N LYS A 27 4.03 -8.62 -10.28
CA LYS A 27 3.51 -7.50 -11.09
C LYS A 27 3.76 -6.15 -10.45
N MET A 28 3.39 -5.98 -9.18
CA MET A 28 3.57 -4.71 -8.46
C MET A 28 5.03 -4.24 -8.43
N PRO A 29 6.03 -5.07 -8.04
CA PRO A 29 7.42 -4.64 -8.02
C PRO A 29 7.95 -4.26 -9.41
N ALA A 30 7.53 -4.98 -10.45
CA ALA A 30 7.91 -4.66 -11.83
C ALA A 30 7.35 -3.30 -12.29
N LEU A 31 6.09 -3.00 -11.94
CA LEU A 31 5.47 -1.71 -12.25
C LEU A 31 6.13 -0.56 -11.47
N VAL A 32 6.33 -0.72 -10.16
CA VAL A 32 6.97 0.28 -9.30
C VAL A 32 8.37 0.64 -9.82
N ARG A 33 9.19 -0.36 -10.19
CA ARG A 33 10.54 -0.15 -10.75
C ARG A 33 10.55 0.65 -12.05
N ARG A 34 9.46 0.61 -12.82
CA ARG A 34 9.32 1.36 -14.09
C ARG A 34 8.78 2.77 -13.87
N THR A 35 8.23 3.05 -12.69
CA THR A 35 7.67 4.35 -12.34
C THR A 35 8.74 5.21 -11.66
N ALA A 36 9.36 6.11 -12.43
CA ALA A 36 10.49 6.93 -11.96
C ALA A 36 10.19 7.76 -10.68
N LYS A 37 8.92 8.14 -10.45
CA LYS A 37 8.52 8.84 -9.22
C LYS A 37 8.41 7.96 -7.98
N LEU A 38 8.42 6.62 -8.14
CA LEU A 38 8.29 5.66 -7.04
C LEU A 38 9.57 4.86 -6.78
N TYR A 39 10.53 4.84 -7.72
CA TYR A 39 11.74 4.03 -7.64
C TYR A 39 13.01 4.86 -7.94
N PRO A 40 14.13 4.67 -7.21
CA PRO A 40 14.33 3.69 -6.13
C PRO A 40 13.64 4.06 -4.83
N ASN A 41 13.28 5.34 -4.66
CA ASN A 41 12.55 5.84 -3.52
C ASN A 41 11.41 6.74 -4.01
N ALA A 42 10.24 6.63 -3.40
CA ALA A 42 9.19 7.61 -3.61
C ALA A 42 9.49 8.87 -2.79
N THR A 43 9.51 10.02 -3.46
CA THR A 43 9.75 11.30 -2.78
C THR A 43 8.44 11.85 -2.24
N ILE A 44 8.37 12.00 -0.93
CA ILE A 44 7.35 12.80 -0.27
C ILE A 44 7.77 14.28 -0.43
N GLY A 45 6.84 15.18 -0.75
CA GLY A 45 7.15 16.59 -1.06
C GLY A 45 8.12 17.22 -0.04
N GLU A 46 9.01 18.12 -0.49
CA GLU A 46 9.97 18.76 0.42
C GLU A 46 9.28 19.66 1.45
N PHE A 47 9.64 19.48 2.72
CA PHE A 47 9.20 20.35 3.81
C PHE A 47 10.41 20.92 4.54
N LYS A 48 10.52 22.26 4.54
CA LYS A 48 11.59 22.96 5.22
C LYS A 48 11.25 23.14 6.69
N PHE A 49 11.59 22.15 7.49
CA PHE A 49 11.82 22.35 8.92
C PHE A 49 13.27 22.87 9.04
N THR A 50 13.45 24.02 9.67
CA THR A 50 14.72 24.76 9.80
C THR A 50 15.92 23.81 10.03
N ARG A 51 16.75 23.53 9.01
CA ARG A 51 18.00 22.70 9.03
C ARG A 51 18.10 21.58 10.09
N ILE A 52 17.00 20.88 10.41
CA ILE A 52 17.00 19.79 11.38
C ILE A 52 16.64 18.51 10.63
N PRO A 53 17.53 17.51 10.57
CA PRO A 53 17.18 16.20 10.04
C PRO A 53 16.05 15.58 10.85
N ILE A 54 15.01 15.11 10.16
CA ILE A 54 13.87 14.39 10.73
C ILE A 54 13.79 13.05 10.01
N THR A 55 13.63 11.98 10.77
CA THR A 55 13.40 10.63 10.25
C THR A 55 12.05 10.15 10.76
N VAL A 56 11.17 9.75 9.84
CA VAL A 56 9.87 9.18 10.15
C VAL A 56 9.84 7.76 9.64
N ASN A 57 9.72 6.80 10.54
CA ASN A 57 9.64 5.38 10.19
C ASN A 57 8.18 4.92 10.30
N VAL A 58 7.67 4.25 9.27
CA VAL A 58 6.44 3.46 9.41
C VAL A 58 6.77 2.25 10.26
N VAL A 59 6.12 2.12 11.41
CA VAL A 59 6.34 0.99 12.32
C VAL A 59 5.28 -0.09 12.19
N ASP A 60 4.05 0.28 11.79
CA ASP A 60 2.94 -0.65 11.63
C ASP A 60 1.87 -0.05 10.70
N THR A 61 1.31 -0.88 9.82
CA THR A 61 0.16 -0.57 8.97
C THR A 61 -0.35 -1.85 8.32
N VAL A 62 -1.64 -1.86 7.98
CA VAL A 62 -2.28 -2.95 7.23
C VAL A 62 -2.97 -2.36 6.02
N GLY A 63 -2.67 -2.91 4.84
CA GLY A 63 -3.41 -2.65 3.62
C GLY A 63 -4.32 -3.82 3.28
N ARG A 64 -5.58 -3.51 2.90
CA ARG A 64 -6.58 -4.48 2.48
C ARG A 64 -7.10 -4.10 1.12
N PHE A 65 -7.25 -5.08 0.24
CA PHE A 65 -7.89 -4.85 -1.05
C PHE A 65 -8.68 -6.07 -1.48
N GLU A 66 -9.72 -5.83 -2.27
CA GLU A 66 -10.47 -6.87 -2.96
C GLU A 66 -10.23 -6.75 -4.46
N ALA A 67 -9.86 -7.86 -5.08
CA ALA A 67 -9.76 -7.98 -6.53
C ALA A 67 -11.02 -8.67 -7.07
N MET A 68 -11.57 -8.17 -8.17
CA MET A 68 -12.73 -8.77 -8.83
C MET A 68 -12.49 -8.94 -10.32
N SER A 69 -13.04 -10.02 -10.88
CA SER A 69 -13.16 -10.22 -12.32
C SER A 69 -14.60 -10.58 -12.66
N SER A 70 -15.20 -9.84 -13.57
CA SER A 70 -16.56 -10.07 -14.07
C SER A 70 -16.58 -9.93 -15.59
N GLY A 71 -16.60 -11.05 -16.30
CA GLY A 71 -16.53 -11.09 -17.76
C GLY A 71 -15.19 -10.55 -18.27
N ARG A 72 -15.21 -9.38 -18.91
CA ARG A 72 -14.00 -8.73 -19.48
C ARG A 72 -13.34 -7.71 -18.55
N LEU A 73 -13.96 -7.40 -17.41
CA LEU A 73 -13.46 -6.37 -16.50
C LEU A 73 -12.80 -6.99 -15.28
N THR A 74 -11.52 -6.69 -15.12
CA THR A 74 -10.70 -7.10 -13.99
C THR A 74 -10.15 -5.85 -13.31
N LYS A 75 -10.44 -5.67 -12.02
CA LYS A 75 -10.05 -4.46 -11.27
C LYS A 75 -9.98 -4.68 -9.77
N VAL A 76 -9.40 -3.71 -9.07
CA VAL A 76 -9.55 -3.57 -7.62
C VAL A 76 -10.95 -3.02 -7.33
N ARG A 77 -11.70 -3.72 -6.49
CA ARG A 77 -13.04 -3.32 -6.03
C ARG A 77 -12.97 -2.39 -4.83
N THR A 78 -12.14 -2.74 -3.85
CA THR A 78 -11.94 -1.96 -2.62
C THR A 78 -10.44 -1.87 -2.33
N PHE A 79 -10.02 -0.74 -1.75
CA PHE A 79 -8.65 -0.53 -1.28
C PHE A 79 -8.69 0.32 -0.01
N HIS A 80 -8.17 -0.21 1.08
CA HIS A 80 -8.17 0.44 2.39
C HIS A 80 -6.82 0.28 3.07
N ILE A 81 -6.30 1.38 3.62
CA ILE A 81 -5.11 1.40 4.46
C ILE A 81 -5.56 1.76 5.87
N ASP A 82 -5.38 0.82 6.80
CA ASP A 82 -5.59 1.02 8.22
C ASP A 82 -4.64 2.12 8.73
N LYS A 83 -4.89 2.62 9.95
CA LYS A 83 -4.09 3.71 10.53
C LYS A 83 -2.59 3.37 10.51
N ILE A 84 -1.81 4.21 9.83
CA ILE A 84 -0.36 4.09 9.78
C ILE A 84 0.22 4.58 11.10
N ARG A 85 1.00 3.73 11.77
CA ARG A 85 1.76 4.12 12.96
C ARG A 85 3.15 4.55 12.55
N PHE A 86 3.57 5.70 13.07
CA PHE A 86 4.88 6.27 12.83
C PHE A 86 5.74 6.25 14.10
N ASN A 87 7.06 6.26 13.88
CA ASN A 87 8.06 6.60 14.88
C ASN A 87 8.93 7.72 14.33
N THR A 88 8.73 8.92 14.88
CA THR A 88 9.42 10.14 14.46
C THR A 88 10.61 10.45 15.35
N GLN A 89 11.77 10.60 14.74
CA GLN A 89 13.03 10.97 15.36
C GLN A 89 13.54 12.27 14.73
N TYR A 90 14.17 13.12 15.53
CA TYR A 90 14.79 14.37 15.09
C TYR A 90 16.08 14.60 15.86
N ASP A 91 16.95 15.47 15.33
CA ASP A 91 18.28 15.72 15.91
C ASP A 91 18.21 16.14 17.40
N LYS A 92 19.12 15.60 18.22
CA LYS A 92 19.24 15.92 19.65
C LYS A 92 19.59 17.39 19.91
N GLN A 93 20.12 18.11 18.91
CA GLN A 93 20.36 19.55 18.99
C GLN A 93 19.07 20.37 19.14
N LEU A 94 17.91 19.79 18.78
CA LEU A 94 16.61 20.41 18.97
C LEU A 94 16.13 20.22 20.42
N ASN A 95 16.47 21.19 21.29
CA ASN A 95 16.09 21.17 22.70
C ASN A 95 14.65 21.66 22.89
N LEU A 96 13.67 20.77 22.76
CA LEU A 96 12.26 21.03 23.02
C LEU A 96 11.86 20.48 24.40
N ASN A 97 11.03 21.25 25.11
CA ASN A 97 10.30 20.69 26.25
C ASN A 97 9.26 19.64 25.79
N ALA A 98 8.74 18.85 26.73
CA ALA A 98 7.85 17.74 26.42
C ALA A 98 6.61 18.14 25.60
N ALA A 99 5.98 19.28 25.92
CA ALA A 99 4.81 19.77 25.21
C ALA A 99 5.12 20.15 23.76
N ARG A 100 6.20 20.91 23.54
CA ARG A 100 6.66 21.32 22.20
C ARG A 100 7.10 20.11 21.37
N ARG A 101 7.77 19.15 22.00
CA ARG A 101 8.16 17.87 21.38
C ARG A 101 6.94 17.10 20.88
N SER A 102 5.93 16.94 21.74
CA SER A 102 4.70 16.22 21.37
C SER A 102 4.00 16.89 20.19
N LYS A 103 3.87 18.23 20.22
CA LYS A 103 3.20 18.96 19.15
C LYS A 103 3.99 18.94 17.84
N PHE A 104 5.31 19.02 17.92
CA PHE A 104 6.18 18.89 16.74
C PHE A 104 6.02 17.53 16.06
N ILE A 105 6.08 16.44 16.84
CA ILE A 105 5.89 15.08 16.32
C ILE A 105 4.50 14.94 15.69
N GLU A 106 3.45 15.42 16.36
CA GLU A 106 2.08 15.37 15.84
C GLU A 106 1.95 16.02 14.45
N GLU A 107 2.47 17.23 14.27
CA GLU A 107 2.37 17.94 12.99
C GLU A 107 3.21 17.28 11.88
N VAL A 108 4.41 16.79 12.23
CA VAL A 108 5.25 16.03 11.29
C VAL A 108 4.52 14.77 10.82
N GLU A 109 4.02 13.96 11.76
CA GLU A 109 3.34 12.70 11.44
C GLU A 109 2.03 12.94 10.69
N LYS A 110 1.25 13.97 11.06
CA LYS A 110 0.04 14.36 10.33
C LYS A 110 0.35 14.70 8.88
N LYS A 111 1.42 15.43 8.62
CA LYS A 111 1.81 15.80 7.26
C LYS A 111 2.33 14.61 6.46
N VAL A 112 3.25 13.82 7.04
CA VAL A 112 3.75 12.59 6.40
C VAL A 112 2.62 11.63 6.10
N ASN A 113 1.66 11.47 7.03
CA ASN A 113 0.48 10.65 6.82
C ASN A 113 -0.32 11.13 5.61
N HIS A 114 -0.63 12.42 5.51
CA HIS A 114 -1.37 12.97 4.39
C HIS A 114 -0.70 12.66 3.04
N GLU A 115 0.60 12.92 2.93
CA GLU A 115 1.32 12.67 1.68
C GLU A 115 1.43 11.17 1.36
N LEU A 116 1.65 10.32 2.37
CA LEU A 116 1.71 8.88 2.18
C LEU A 116 0.36 8.31 1.73
N TYR A 117 -0.76 8.79 2.29
CA TYR A 117 -2.10 8.44 1.82
C TYR A 117 -2.32 8.91 0.37
N THR A 118 -1.90 10.12 0.02
CA THR A 118 -1.98 10.62 -1.37
C THR A 118 -1.20 9.72 -2.33
N LEU A 119 0.02 9.31 -1.95
CA LEU A 119 0.84 8.39 -2.75
C LEU A 119 0.18 7.00 -2.90
N LEU A 120 -0.33 6.45 -1.79
CA LEU A 120 -0.94 5.12 -1.74
C LEU A 120 -2.24 5.05 -2.57
N TYR A 121 -3.11 6.05 -2.43
CA TYR A 121 -4.44 6.05 -3.06
C TYR A 121 -4.45 6.56 -4.51
N ASN A 122 -3.39 7.25 -4.94
CA ASN A 122 -3.25 7.66 -6.34
C ASN A 122 -2.34 6.70 -7.09
N ASP A 123 -1.04 6.75 -6.81
CA ASP A 123 -0.03 6.12 -7.64
C ASP A 123 0.01 4.61 -7.42
N TYR A 124 0.06 4.16 -6.16
CA TYR A 124 0.07 2.73 -5.88
C TYR A 124 -1.25 2.05 -6.21
N LEU A 125 -2.39 2.70 -5.98
CA LEU A 125 -3.69 2.14 -6.36
C LEU A 125 -3.83 2.01 -7.89
N GLN A 126 -3.31 2.96 -8.67
CA GLN A 126 -3.27 2.82 -10.12
C GLN A 126 -2.43 1.61 -10.53
N LEU A 127 -1.22 1.46 -9.98
CA LEU A 127 -0.37 0.31 -10.27
C LEU A 127 -1.00 -1.01 -9.81
N LEU A 128 -1.70 -1.02 -8.68
CA LEU A 128 -2.40 -2.20 -8.18
C LEU A 128 -3.53 -2.62 -9.12
N ASN A 129 -4.28 -1.66 -9.67
CA ASN A 129 -5.29 -1.94 -10.69
C ASN A 129 -4.67 -2.55 -11.95
N GLU A 130 -3.54 -2.02 -12.44
CA GLU A 130 -2.83 -2.59 -13.58
C GLU A 130 -2.30 -4.01 -13.29
N ALA A 131 -1.74 -4.21 -12.09
CA ALA A 131 -1.22 -5.51 -11.68
C ALA A 131 -2.34 -6.57 -11.61
N VAL A 132 -3.49 -6.21 -11.04
CA VAL A 132 -4.68 -7.07 -10.96
C VAL A 132 -5.23 -7.36 -12.37
N ALA A 133 -5.31 -6.36 -13.24
CA ALA A 133 -5.76 -6.54 -14.63
C ALA A 133 -4.83 -7.45 -15.46
N ALA A 134 -3.53 -7.42 -15.18
CA ALA A 134 -2.53 -8.24 -15.85
C ALA A 134 -2.34 -9.65 -15.25
N ALA A 135 -3.03 -9.96 -14.14
CA ALA A 135 -2.97 -11.26 -13.49
C ALA A 135 -4.10 -12.18 -13.96
N HIS A 136 -3.84 -13.49 -14.02
CA HIS A 136 -4.85 -14.47 -14.39
C HIS A 136 -5.74 -14.77 -13.19
N PHE A 137 -7.03 -14.49 -13.27
CA PHE A 137 -7.95 -14.82 -12.20
C PHE A 137 -8.16 -16.34 -12.10
N PRO A 138 -8.24 -16.89 -10.89
CA PRO A 138 -8.72 -18.24 -10.68
C PRO A 138 -10.07 -18.42 -11.37
N ARG A 139 -10.22 -19.50 -12.14
CA ARG A 139 -11.50 -19.80 -12.78
C ARG A 139 -12.48 -20.24 -11.69
N LEU A 140 -13.61 -19.53 -11.60
CA LEU A 140 -14.78 -19.94 -10.83
C LEU A 140 -15.54 -21.01 -11.61
#